data_AF-A0A8C7L603-F1
#
_entry.id   AF-A0A8C7L603-F1
#
_cell.length_a   1.000
_cell.length_b   1.000
_cell.length_c   1.000
_cell.angle_alpha   90.00
_cell.angle_beta   90.00
_cell.angle_gamma   90.00
#
_symmetry.space_group_name_H-M   'P 1'
#
loop_
_entity.id
_entity.type
_entity.pdbx_description
1 polymer ?
#
loop_
_entity_poly.entity_id
_entity_poly.type
_entity_poly.pdbx_seq_one_letter_code
_entity_poly.pdbx_strand_id
1 'polypeptide(L)' 'MSSSTTHLGYGYDLSASTFSPDGRVFQVEYAMKAVENSSTAIGIRCKDGVVFGVEKLILSKLKIFKP' A
#
# COMPACT_ATOMS: atom_id res chain seq x y z
N MET A 1 -23.01 -19.09 25.46
CA MET A 1 -23.09 -17.95 24.55
C MET A 1 -22.39 -16.75 25.20
N SER A 2 -21.08 -16.60 24.99
CA SER A 2 -20.39 -15.33 25.18
C SER A 2 -19.19 -15.34 24.25
N SER A 3 -19.24 -14.44 23.28
CA SER A 3 -18.49 -14.44 22.03
C SER A 3 -17.04 -14.08 22.28
N SER A 4 -16.13 -15.04 22.10
CA SER A 4 -14.69 -14.81 22.03
C SER A 4 -14.34 -14.06 20.74
N THR A 5 -14.50 -12.73 20.76
CA THR A 5 -13.91 -11.83 19.75
C THR A 5 -12.40 -11.87 19.95
N THR A 6 -11.76 -12.86 19.33
CA THR A 6 -10.31 -13.07 19.38
C THR A 6 -9.68 -12.11 18.37
N HIS A 7 -9.01 -11.07 18.84
CA HIS A 7 -8.20 -10.20 17.99
C HIS A 7 -7.05 -11.04 17.40
N LEU A 8 -7.14 -11.39 16.11
CA LEU A 8 -6.30 -12.39 15.40
C LEU A 8 -4.81 -12.01 15.20
N GLY A 9 -4.26 -11.07 15.97
CA GLY A 9 -2.94 -10.48 15.71
C GLY A 9 -2.07 -10.33 16.96
N TYR A 10 -1.96 -11.34 17.82
CA TYR A 10 -1.00 -11.30 18.93
C TYR A 10 0.43 -11.48 18.39
N GLY A 11 1.06 -10.37 17.95
CA GLY A 11 2.50 -10.26 17.72
C GLY A 11 3.02 -10.66 16.33
N TYR A 12 2.21 -11.32 15.50
CA TYR A 12 2.62 -11.74 14.16
C TYR A 12 2.68 -10.60 13.13
N ASP A 13 2.04 -9.48 13.43
CA ASP A 13 2.05 -8.29 12.58
C ASP A 13 3.07 -7.25 13.02
N LEU A 14 3.88 -7.51 14.06
CA LEU A 14 4.87 -6.56 14.59
C LEU A 14 6.20 -6.60 13.81
N SER A 15 6.47 -7.66 13.05
CA SER A 15 7.72 -7.82 12.30
C SER A 15 7.42 -8.20 10.85
N ALA A 16 8.21 -7.65 9.92
CA ALA A 16 8.04 -7.81 8.47
C ALA A 16 8.30 -9.25 7.97
N SER A 17 9.00 -10.07 8.75
CA SER A 17 9.37 -11.45 8.38
C SER A 17 8.60 -12.52 9.16
N THR A 18 7.60 -12.13 9.95
CA THR A 18 6.84 -13.07 10.78
C THR A 18 5.67 -13.65 10.01
N PHE A 19 5.61 -14.97 9.95
CA PHE A 19 4.46 -15.69 9.40
C PHE A 19 3.40 -15.87 10.48
N SER A 20 2.15 -15.59 10.14
CA SER A 20 0.99 -15.94 10.95
C SER A 20 0.78 -17.47 11.00
N PRO A 21 -0.01 -17.99 11.95
CA PRO A 21 -0.33 -19.43 12.01
C PRO A 21 -0.99 -19.99 10.75
N ASP A 22 -1.64 -19.14 9.95
CA ASP A 22 -2.21 -19.45 8.63
C ASP A 22 -1.24 -19.20 7.45
N GLY A 23 0.04 -18.91 7.73
CA GLY A 23 1.10 -18.80 6.72
C GLY A 23 1.17 -17.47 5.97
N ARG A 24 0.49 -16.43 6.46
CA ARG A 24 0.46 -15.10 5.83
C ARG A 24 1.44 -14.15 6.49
N VAL A 25 1.81 -13.10 5.76
CA VAL A 25 2.62 -12.00 6.28
C VAL A 25 1.73 -10.76 6.31
N PHE A 26 1.20 -10.44 7.50
CA PHE A 26 0.25 -9.32 7.66
C PHE A 26 0.87 -7.96 7.30
N GLN A 27 2.19 -7.83 7.42
CA GLN A 27 2.90 -6.63 6.99
C GLN A 27 2.82 -6.38 5.47
N VAL A 28 2.73 -7.43 4.64
CA VAL A 28 2.51 -7.27 3.19
C VAL A 28 1.11 -6.73 2.92
N GLU A 29 0.11 -7.17 3.70
CA GLU A 29 -1.27 -6.69 3.56
C GLU A 29 -1.43 -5.23 3.99
N TYR A 30 -0.70 -4.80 5.02
CA TYR A 30 -0.64 -3.39 5.39
C TYR A 30 0.07 -2.54 4.32
N ALA A 31 1.15 -3.04 3.71
CA ALA A 31 1.81 -2.37 2.60
C ALA A 31 0.86 -2.20 1.40
N MET A 32 0.07 -3.23 1.07
CA MET A 32 -0.94 -3.15 0.02
C MET A 32 -2.00 -2.09 0.31
N LYS A 33 -2.50 -2.01 1.55
CA LYS A 33 -3.44 -0.94 1.95
C LYS A 33 -2.82 0.46 1.82
N ALA A 34 -1.52 0.62 2.05
CA ALA A 34 -0.84 1.90 1.83
C ALA A 34 -0.77 2.26 0.33
N VAL A 35 -0.56 1.28 -0.54
CA VAL A 35 -0.56 1.46 -2.00
C VAL A 35 -1.96 1.81 -2.52
N GLU A 36 -3.01 1.17 -2.01
CA GLU A 36 -4.40 1.47 -2.37
C GLU A 36 -4.80 2.92 -2.03
N ASN A 37 -4.21 3.49 -0.98
CA ASN A 37 -4.43 4.88 -0.59
C ASN A 37 -3.50 5.88 -1.32
N SER A 38 -2.62 5.40 -2.20
CA SER A 38 -1.74 6.25 -3.00
C SER A 38 -2.47 6.90 -4.18
N SER A 39 -1.93 8.03 -4.65
CA SER A 39 -2.32 8.65 -5.92
C SER A 39 -2.15 7.69 -7.10
N THR A 40 -3.03 7.82 -8.09
CA THR A 40 -3.07 6.92 -9.23
C THR A 40 -1.83 7.05 -10.11
N ALA A 41 -1.23 5.92 -10.50
CA ALA A 41 -0.15 5.87 -11.48
C ALA A 41 -0.49 4.87 -12.60
N ILE A 42 -0.17 5.25 -13.84
CA ILE A 42 -0.37 4.41 -15.03
C ILE A 42 0.93 4.33 -15.84
N GLY A 43 1.13 3.18 -16.47
CA GLY A 43 2.21 2.96 -17.43
C GLY A 43 1.63 2.36 -18.70
N ILE A 44 1.99 2.91 -19.85
CA ILE A 44 1.57 2.43 -21.17
C ILE A 44 2.81 1.95 -21.90
N ARG A 45 2.79 0.68 -22.31
CA ARG A 45 3.81 0.12 -23.21
C ARG A 45 3.41 0.40 -24.65
N CYS A 46 4.26 1.12 -25.36
CA CYS A 46 4.14 1.39 -26.79
C CYS A 46 5.08 0.47 -27.58
N LYS A 47 4.95 0.48 -28.92
CA LYS A 47 5.82 -0.31 -29.80
C LYS A 47 7.30 0.07 -29.63
N ASP A 48 7.58 1.37 -29.50
CA ASP A 48 8.92 1.93 -29.53
C ASP A 48 9.35 2.54 -28.17
N GLY A 49 8.60 2.28 -27.10
CA GLY A 49 8.91 2.85 -25.79
C GLY A 49 7.85 2.63 -24.72
N VAL A 50 7.98 3.37 -23.61
CA VAL A 50 7.04 3.36 -22.49
C VAL A 50 6.70 4.79 -22.09
N VAL A 51 5.45 5.01 -21.69
CA VAL A 51 4.95 6.29 -21.18
C VAL A 51 4.44 6.05 -19.76
N PHE A 52 4.83 6.94 -18.84
CA PHE A 52 4.32 6.94 -17.46
C PHE A 52 3.48 8.19 -17.22
N GLY A 53 2.34 8.00 -16.58
CA GLY A 53 1.50 9.09 -16.06
C GLY A 53 1.27 8.87 -14.57
N VAL A 54 1.45 9.91 -13.76
CA VAL A 54 1.17 9.85 -12.33
C VAL A 54 0.35 11.05 -11.92
N GLU A 55 -0.65 10.81 -11.09
CA GLU A 55 -1.40 11.86 -10.43
C GLU A 55 -0.54 12.50 -9.33
N LYS A 56 -0.30 13.81 -9.45
CA LYS A 56 0.41 14.59 -8.43
C LYS A 56 -0.59 15.37 -7.58
N LEU A 57 -0.89 14.86 -6.39
CA LEU A 57 -1.77 15.55 -5.43
C LEU A 57 -1.10 16.81 -4.87
N ILE A 58 -1.61 17.98 -5.23
CA ILE A 58 -1.14 19.28 -4.71
C ILE A 58 -1.95 19.63 -3.46
N LEU A 59 -1.44 19.19 -2.30
CA LEU A 59 -2.08 19.41 -0.99
C LEU A 59 -2.15 20.88 -0.54
N SER A 60 -1.37 21.78 -1.14
CA SER A 60 -1.37 23.21 -0.78
C SER A 60 -0.98 24.07 -1.97
N LYS A 61 -1.68 25.20 -2.12
CA LYS A 61 -1.54 26.17 -3.23
C LYS A 61 -0.15 26.83 -3.31
N LEU A 62 0.68 26.66 -2.28
CA LEU A 62 2.05 27.20 -2.20
C LEU A 62 3.13 26.24 -2.71
N LYS A 63 2.77 25.08 -3.27
CA LYS A 63 3.75 24.21 -3.93
C LYS A 63 4.15 24.81 -5.27
N ILE A 64 5.32 25.45 -5.31
CA ILE A 64 5.95 25.89 -6.56
C ILE A 64 6.46 24.65 -7.29
N PHE A 65 5.95 24.42 -8.50
CA PHE A 65 6.49 23.43 -9.41
C PHE A 65 7.79 23.98 -9.99
N LYS A 66 8.94 23.41 -9.61
CA LYS A 66 10.20 23.62 -10.34
C LYS A 66 10.37 22.49 -11.36
N PRO A 67 10.68 22.82 -12.64
CA PRO A 67 10.99 21.84 -13.67
C PRO A 67 12.31 21.11 -13.39
#